data_AF-A0A8S8XRL6-F1
#
_entry.id   AF-A0A8S8XRL6-F1
#
_cell.length_a   1.000
_cell.length_b   1.000
_cell.length_c   1.000
_cell.angle_alpha   90.00
_cell.angle_beta   90.00
_cell.angle_gamma   90.00
#
_symmetry.space_group_name_H-M   'P 1'
#
loop_
_entity.id
_entity.type
_entity.pdbx_description
1 polymer ?
#
loop_
_entity_poly.entity_id
_entity_poly.type
_entity_poly.pdbx_seq_one_letter_code
_entity_poly.pdbx_strand_id
1 'polypeptide(L)'
;MGTNSEEDKGGPKIDIRTLPESVSLLWESMLRKNPNWDLSKWLDERANEELELLESHLGREKLRYEQRLHRIENLSKQMSRRRESAGTSPLPDPNQRNLFDVYGPSEEIPQCRRKGDRWSAIS
;
A
#
# COMPACT_ATOMS: atom_id res chain seq x y z
N MET A 1 0.45 -34.51 60.03
CA MET A 1 0.22 -34.83 58.60
C MET A 1 -1.01 -34.04 58.17
N GLY A 2 -0.81 -32.84 57.64
CA GLY A 2 -1.89 -31.94 57.22
C GLY A 2 -2.05 -32.01 55.70
N THR A 3 -3.22 -32.49 55.30
CA THR A 3 -3.94 -32.33 54.01
C THR A 3 -3.18 -31.64 52.86
N ASN A 4 -2.85 -32.43 51.83
CA ASN A 4 -2.58 -31.93 50.48
C ASN A 4 -3.84 -31.23 49.96
N SER A 5 -3.79 -29.90 49.87
CA SER A 5 -4.69 -29.13 49.01
C SER A 5 -4.26 -29.38 47.57
N GLU A 6 -4.80 -30.42 46.94
CA GLU A 6 -4.79 -30.51 45.48
C GLU A 6 -5.70 -29.40 44.96
N GLU A 7 -5.06 -28.29 44.56
CA GLU A 7 -5.68 -27.22 43.82
C GLU A 7 -6.40 -27.79 42.60
N ASP A 8 -7.72 -27.65 42.66
CA ASP A 8 -8.66 -27.67 41.57
C ASP A 8 -8.12 -26.87 40.37
N LYS A 9 -7.36 -27.54 39.50
CA LYS A 9 -7.00 -27.03 38.16
C LYS A 9 -8.19 -27.19 37.22
N GLY A 10 -9.32 -26.62 37.61
CA GLY A 10 -10.50 -26.42 36.78
C GLY A 10 -10.36 -25.19 35.91
N GLY A 11 -9.36 -25.18 35.01
CA GLY A 11 -9.42 -24.29 33.84
C GLY A 11 -10.70 -24.58 33.04
N PRO A 12 -11.18 -23.65 32.19
CA PRO A 12 -12.43 -23.81 31.48
C PRO A 12 -12.39 -25.14 30.71
N LYS A 13 -13.12 -26.14 31.21
CA LYS A 13 -13.15 -27.49 30.65
C LYS A 13 -13.91 -27.38 29.33
N ILE A 14 -13.18 -27.10 28.25
CA ILE A 14 -13.74 -27.10 26.91
C ILE A 14 -14.42 -28.46 26.72
N ASP A 15 -15.75 -28.46 26.53
CA ASP A 15 -16.50 -29.70 26.37
C ASP A 15 -16.23 -30.28 24.98
N ILE A 16 -15.31 -31.25 24.93
CA ILE A 16 -14.87 -31.94 23.72
C ILE A 16 -16.04 -32.55 22.93
N ARG A 17 -17.15 -32.90 23.59
CA ARG A 17 -18.31 -33.50 22.92
C ARG A 17 -19.10 -32.52 22.07
N THR A 18 -18.83 -31.22 22.22
CA THR A 18 -19.46 -30.13 21.46
C THR A 18 -18.56 -29.58 20.37
N LEU A 19 -17.30 -30.01 20.30
CA LEU A 19 -16.32 -29.50 19.35
C LEU A 19 -16.55 -30.08 17.94
N PRO A 20 -16.37 -29.26 16.88
CA PRO A 20 -16.39 -29.75 15.50
C PRO A 20 -15.36 -30.86 15.27
N GLU A 21 -15.69 -31.81 14.39
CA GLU A 21 -14.86 -32.99 14.10
C GLU A 21 -13.40 -32.63 13.78
N SER A 22 -13.17 -31.54 13.05
CA SER A 22 -11.84 -31.03 12.70
C SER A 22 -11.01 -30.65 13.93
N VAL A 23 -11.62 -30.02 14.94
CA VAL A 23 -10.94 -29.60 16.16
C VAL A 23 -10.71 -30.79 17.09
N SER A 24 -11.64 -31.74 17.13
CA SER A 24 -11.50 -32.99 17.88
C SER A 24 -10.35 -33.85 17.35
N LEU A 25 -10.24 -34.00 16.02
CA LEU A 25 -9.14 -34.73 15.37
C LEU A 25 -7.77 -34.08 15.67
N LEU A 26 -7.71 -32.74 15.59
CA LEU A 26 -6.51 -31.99 15.98
C LEU A 26 -6.14 -32.26 17.44
N TRP A 27 -7.13 -32.21 18.32
CA TRP A 27 -6.92 -32.40 19.75
C TRP A 27 -6.37 -33.80 20.07
N GLU A 28 -6.97 -34.85 19.52
CA GLU A 28 -6.48 -36.22 19.67
C GLU A 28 -5.06 -36.38 19.11
N SER A 29 -4.79 -35.84 17.91
CA SER A 29 -3.47 -35.92 17.29
C SER A 29 -2.39 -35.19 18.11
N MET A 30 -2.73 -34.06 18.71
CA MET A 30 -1.80 -33.26 19.50
C MET A 30 -1.52 -33.89 20.87
N LEU A 31 -2.53 -34.44 21.54
CA LEU A 31 -2.35 -35.19 22.78
C LEU A 31 -1.48 -36.43 22.60
N ARG A 32 -1.58 -37.11 21.45
CA ARG A 32 -0.69 -38.23 21.08
C ARG A 32 0.76 -37.81 20.93
N LYS A 33 1.02 -36.58 20.49
CA LYS A 33 2.38 -36.02 20.38
C LYS A 33 2.90 -35.54 21.74
N ASN A 34 2.09 -34.75 22.45
CA ASN A 34 2.46 -34.11 23.70
C ASN A 34 1.29 -34.21 24.70
N PRO A 35 1.44 -34.98 25.80
CA PRO A 35 0.37 -35.18 26.77
C PRO A 35 0.07 -33.93 27.61
N ASN A 36 1.00 -32.97 27.68
CA ASN A 36 0.83 -31.71 28.42
C ASN A 36 0.29 -30.56 27.55
N TRP A 37 -0.22 -30.87 26.36
CA TRP A 37 -0.73 -29.86 25.44
C TRP A 37 -2.13 -29.37 25.87
N ASP A 38 -2.35 -28.06 25.79
CA ASP A 38 -3.59 -27.39 26.19
C ASP A 38 -4.27 -26.75 24.97
N LEU A 39 -5.49 -27.20 24.67
CA LEU A 39 -6.30 -26.72 23.56
C LEU A 39 -6.72 -25.25 23.76
N SER A 40 -7.06 -24.85 24.99
CA SER A 40 -7.52 -23.49 25.27
C SER A 40 -6.42 -22.49 24.92
N LYS A 41 -5.22 -22.76 25.43
CA LYS A 41 -4.04 -21.93 25.18
C LYS A 41 -3.72 -21.85 23.68
N TRP A 42 -3.78 -22.97 22.96
CA TRP A 42 -3.52 -22.96 21.52
C TRP A 42 -4.59 -22.16 20.75
N LEU A 43 -5.86 -22.29 21.12
CA LEU A 43 -6.95 -21.56 20.48
C LEU A 43 -6.83 -20.05 20.71
N ASP A 44 -6.47 -19.65 21.94
CA ASP A 44 -6.20 -18.25 22.29
C ASP A 44 -5.01 -17.70 21.48
N GLU A 45 -3.91 -18.45 21.38
CA GLU A 45 -2.74 -18.07 20.57
C GLU A 45 -3.11 -17.92 19.08
N ARG A 46 -3.86 -18.87 18.51
CA ARG A 46 -4.34 -18.78 17.12
C ARG A 46 -5.27 -17.59 16.88
N ALA A 47 -6.20 -17.34 17.80
CA ALA A 47 -7.11 -16.20 17.68
C ALA A 47 -6.35 -14.87 17.68
N ASN A 48 -5.34 -14.74 18.54
CA ASN A 48 -4.48 -13.55 18.58
C ASN A 48 -3.66 -13.39 17.29
N GLU A 49 -3.06 -14.47 16.78
CA GLU A 49 -2.34 -14.44 15.49
C GLU A 49 -3.24 -14.01 14.32
N GLU A 50 -4.47 -14.51 14.26
CA GLU A 50 -5.44 -14.11 13.23
C GLU A 50 -5.87 -12.64 13.40
N LEU A 51 -6.03 -12.16 14.63
CA LEU A 51 -6.31 -10.74 14.91
C LEU A 51 -5.17 -9.84 14.46
N GLU A 52 -3.91 -10.19 14.76
CA GLU A 52 -2.73 -9.43 14.30
C GLU A 52 -2.65 -9.37 12.77
N LEU A 53 -2.94 -10.49 12.10
CA LEU A 53 -3.00 -10.53 10.64
C LEU A 53 -4.11 -9.59 10.13
N LEU A 54 -5.31 -9.66 10.69
CA LEU A 54 -6.43 -8.79 10.33
C LEU A 54 -6.11 -7.31 10.52
N GLU A 55 -5.48 -6.94 11.63
CA GLU A 55 -5.03 -5.57 11.88
C GLU A 55 -4.05 -5.09 10.80
N SER A 56 -3.11 -5.95 10.40
CA SER A 56 -2.17 -5.63 9.32
C SER A 56 -2.88 -5.42 7.97
N HIS A 57 -3.92 -6.21 7.68
CA HIS A 57 -4.73 -6.07 6.48
C HIS A 57 -5.52 -4.76 6.49
N LEU A 58 -6.18 -4.44 7.60
CA LEU A 58 -6.91 -3.20 7.78
C LEU A 58 -6.00 -1.97 7.67
N GLY A 59 -4.78 -2.02 8.22
CA GLY A 59 -3.79 -0.95 8.08
C GLY A 59 -3.42 -0.69 6.61
N ARG A 60 -3.25 -1.74 5.82
CA ARG A 60 -2.97 -1.63 4.37
C ARG A 60 -4.17 -1.07 3.60
N GLU A 61 -5.39 -1.50 3.92
CA GLU A 61 -6.60 -0.97 3.29
C GLU A 61 -6.82 0.49 3.61
N LYS A 62 -6.65 0.89 4.88
CA LYS A 62 -6.71 2.29 5.32
C LYS A 62 -5.76 3.17 4.49
N LEU A 63 -4.50 2.76 4.34
CA LEU A 63 -3.52 3.48 3.52
C LEU A 63 -3.97 3.60 2.06
N ARG A 64 -4.55 2.54 1.47
CA ARG A 64 -5.09 2.60 0.09
C ARG A 64 -6.23 3.60 -0.02
N TYR A 65 -7.12 3.68 0.97
CA TYR A 65 -8.20 4.65 0.98
C TYR A 65 -7.69 6.08 1.15
N GLU A 66 -6.71 6.31 2.02
CA GLU A 66 -6.07 7.62 2.19
C GLU A 66 -5.41 8.10 0.89
N GLN A 67 -4.68 7.23 0.18
CA GLN A 67 -4.09 7.56 -1.12
C GLN A 67 -5.16 7.89 -2.17
N ARG A 68 -6.23 7.10 -2.23
CA ARG A 68 -7.34 7.33 -3.15
C ARG A 68 -8.03 8.66 -2.86
N LEU A 69 -8.27 8.96 -1.59
CA LEU A 69 -8.82 10.24 -1.14
C LEU A 69 -7.92 11.40 -1.56
N HIS A 70 -6.62 11.30 -1.27
CA HIS A 70 -5.66 12.33 -1.65
C HIS A 70 -5.64 12.59 -3.17
N ARG A 71 -5.73 11.54 -3.98
CA ARG A 71 -5.85 11.67 -5.44
C ARG A 71 -7.13 12.42 -5.83
N ILE A 72 -8.26 12.09 -5.23
CA ILE A 72 -9.55 12.75 -5.48
C ILE A 72 -9.48 14.23 -5.10
N GLU A 73 -8.92 14.55 -3.93
CA GLU A 73 -8.73 15.92 -3.49
C GLU A 73 -7.82 16.72 -4.42
N ASN A 74 -6.73 16.12 -4.90
CA ASN A 74 -5.83 16.77 -5.85
C ASN A 74 -6.53 17.07 -7.18
N LEU A 75 -7.33 16.13 -7.69
CA LEU A 75 -8.16 16.35 -8.88
C LEU A 75 -9.18 17.47 -8.65
N SER A 76 -9.88 17.45 -7.52
CA SER A 76 -10.82 18.51 -7.15
C SER A 76 -10.15 19.89 -7.10
N LYS A 77 -9.02 20.01 -6.40
CA LYS A 77 -8.24 21.25 -6.32
C LYS A 77 -7.74 21.72 -7.69
N GLN A 78 -7.32 20.80 -8.57
CA GLN A 78 -6.93 21.13 -9.93
C GLN A 78 -8.10 21.67 -10.75
N MET A 79 -9.27 21.06 -10.64
CA MET A 79 -10.48 21.51 -11.34
C MET A 79 -10.93 22.90 -10.86
N SER A 80 -10.91 23.15 -9.55
CA SER A 80 -11.19 24.49 -8.99
C SER A 80 -10.22 25.54 -9.52
N ARG A 81 -8.91 25.26 -9.47
CA ARG A 81 -7.87 26.15 -10.03
C ARG A 81 -8.07 26.40 -11.52
N ARG A 82 -8.41 25.37 -12.31
CA ARG A 82 -8.70 25.52 -13.75
C ARG A 82 -9.88 26.46 -13.98
N ARG A 83 -10.92 26.37 -13.15
CA ARG A 83 -12.10 27.26 -13.22
C ARG A 83 -11.74 28.72 -12.92
N GLU A 84 -10.92 28.94 -11.90
CA GLU A 84 -10.40 30.26 -11.54
C GLU A 84 -9.49 30.84 -12.64
N SER A 85 -8.62 30.02 -13.22
CA SER A 85 -7.74 30.43 -14.33
C SER A 85 -8.48 30.64 -15.66
N ALA A 86 -9.56 29.90 -15.92
CA ALA A 86 -10.37 30.07 -17.12
C ALA A 86 -11.20 31.37 -17.09
N GLY A 87 -11.46 31.92 -15.90
CA GLY A 87 -12.01 33.28 -15.75
C GLY A 87 -11.00 34.39 -16.05
N THR A 88 -9.70 34.08 -16.06
CA THR A 88 -8.60 35.01 -16.33
C THR A 88 -7.74 34.44 -17.45
N SER A 89 -8.24 34.43 -18.69
CA SER A 89 -7.48 33.91 -19.85
C SER A 89 -6.05 34.46 -19.87
N PRO A 90 -5.02 33.65 -19.57
CA PRO A 90 -3.64 34.08 -19.78
C PRO A 90 -3.44 34.08 -21.28
N LEU A 91 -3.18 35.25 -21.87
CA LEU A 91 -2.63 35.29 -23.22
C LEU A 91 -1.42 34.34 -23.24
N PRO A 92 -1.39 33.31 -24.10
CA PRO A 92 -0.22 32.46 -24.20
C PRO A 92 0.95 33.34 -24.64
N ASP A 93 2.00 33.38 -23.82
CA ASP A 93 3.23 34.09 -24.15
C ASP A 93 3.77 33.49 -25.46
N PRO A 94 3.87 34.26 -26.56
CA PRO A 94 4.28 33.75 -27.87
C PRO A 94 5.68 33.12 -27.86
N ASN A 95 6.47 33.35 -26.82
CA ASN A 95 7.83 32.83 -26.69
C ASN A 95 7.93 31.57 -25.81
N GLN A 96 6.83 31.11 -25.21
CA GLN A 96 6.84 29.94 -24.32
C GLN A 96 6.48 28.66 -25.10
N ARG A 97 7.47 27.78 -25.33
CA ARG A 97 7.29 26.47 -26.00
C ARG A 97 7.71 25.33 -25.07
N ASN A 98 7.15 24.14 -25.26
CA ASN A 98 7.44 22.99 -24.42
C ASN A 98 8.89 22.51 -24.67
N LEU A 99 9.67 22.26 -23.59
CA LEU A 99 11.07 21.80 -23.68
C LEU A 99 11.23 20.51 -24.50
N PHE A 100 10.18 19.69 -24.60
CA PHE A 100 10.19 18.45 -25.36
C PHE A 100 9.87 18.63 -26.85
N ASP A 101 9.45 19.82 -27.29
CA ASP A 101 9.22 20.14 -28.72
C ASP A 101 10.55 20.26 -29.50
N VAL A 102 11.69 20.29 -28.80
CA VAL A 102 13.05 20.27 -29.40
C VAL A 102 13.37 18.92 -30.04
N TYR A 103 12.65 17.86 -29.64
CA TYR A 103 12.80 16.51 -30.18
C TYR A 103 11.58 16.15 -31.04
N GLY A 104 11.31 16.96 -32.06
CA GLY A 104 10.38 16.57 -33.13
C GLY A 104 10.89 15.35 -33.90
N PRO A 105 10.02 14.61 -34.62
CA PRO A 105 10.43 13.54 -35.52
C PRO A 105 11.50 14.09 -36.47
N SER A 106 12.63 13.41 -36.54
CA SER A 106 13.77 13.82 -37.35
C SER A 106 13.41 13.81 -38.85
N GLU A 107 12.90 14.92 -39.37
CA GLU A 107 12.79 15.14 -40.81
C GLU A 107 13.41 16.49 -41.17
N GLU A 108 14.45 16.36 -42.01
CA GLU A 108 15.12 17.38 -42.83
C GLU A 108 16.07 18.34 -42.12
N ILE A 109 17.35 18.00 -42.13
CA ILE A 109 18.45 18.96 -42.05
C ILE A 109 18.52 19.67 -43.42
N PRO A 110 18.19 20.97 -43.56
CA PRO A 110 18.41 21.68 -44.81
C PRO A 110 19.83 22.23 -44.82
N GLN A 111 20.48 21.96 -45.94
CA GLN A 111 21.87 22.25 -46.27
C GLN A 111 22.27 23.72 -46.14
N CYS A 112 23.48 23.93 -45.62
CA CYS A 112 24.48 24.95 -45.96
C CYS A 112 24.02 26.14 -46.85
N ARG A 113 24.04 27.36 -46.30
CA ARG A 113 24.34 28.57 -47.10
C ARG A 113 25.44 29.39 -46.44
N ARG A 114 26.69 29.11 -46.84
CA ARG A 114 27.82 30.04 -46.64
C ARG A 114 27.63 31.27 -47.55
N LYS A 115 27.47 32.44 -46.96
CA LYS A 115 27.75 33.78 -47.51
C LYS A 115 28.05 34.67 -46.30
N GLY A 116 29.17 35.35 -46.13
CA GLY A 116 30.38 35.52 -46.91
C GLY A 116 31.22 36.51 -46.10
N ASP A 117 32.27 36.04 -45.44
CA ASP A 117 33.16 36.88 -44.65
C ASP A 117 34.08 37.64 -45.60
N ARG A 118 33.77 38.93 -45.78
CA ARG A 118 34.61 39.87 -46.51
C ARG A 118 35.68 40.41 -45.56
N TRP A 119 36.78 39.67 -45.40
CA TRP A 119 38.02 40.25 -44.89
C TRP A 119 38.68 41.02 -46.03
N SER A 120 38.59 42.34 -45.97
CA SER A 120 39.44 43.26 -46.73
C SER A 120 39.86 44.37 -45.77
N ALA A 121 40.93 44.10 -45.05
CA ALA A 121 41.80 45.11 -44.43
C ALA A 121 43.09 44.39 -44.00
N ILE A 122 44.14 44.52 -44.81
CA ILE A 122 45.55 44.75 -44.45
C ILE A 122 46.23 45.12 -45.78
N SER A 123 46.56 46.40 -45.92
CA SER A 123 47.79 46.87 -46.57
C SER A 123 48.86 46.97 -45.50
#